data_AF-A0A2W6NCH4-F1
#
_entry.id   AF-A0A2W6NCH4-F1
#
_cell.length_a   1.000
_cell.length_b   1.000
_cell.length_c   1.000
_cell.angle_alpha   90.00
_cell.angle_beta   90.00
_cell.angle_gamma   90.00
#
_symmetry.space_group_name_H-M   'P 1'
#
loop_
_entity.id
_entity.type
_entity.pdbx_description
1 polymer ?
#
loop_
_entity_poly.entity_id
_entity_poly.type
_entity_poly.pdbx_seq_one_letter_code
_entity_poly.pdbx_strand_id
1 'polypeptide(L)'
;MPFIDTTPASFTPKVTEQDIQPRLGELLATQGWETVANFKKVVFDASIMRSGYSGPDTVDISIYVAEHFIYKNTAGKMFGVAVLGTWNQNLGQLRKLNKSPDSKAPAPATLAVFSEWATNEFRKYRSPQTLYFYMVENLAGLMPNYSDVTLPWVNSGDLKRAVLDIEVEAAGWVATGSTFTFTVSKAEGSRMQSPIMQAGLRTNLLENYHDDSINYAIQNTNWWADSEISIKGHLNGDSLFFIIQCDNVPAPEGNLVPIIPLYFGKLDAIEEGDDAYAMFTGSVPIVTQTGSAGLTAIAEYDFDDTTKRQPNIMPLMKSYPKYPANGLDSVMVSRGKLGARYQAYYLSWNAPANAIPPMRTSQDGKRDYPRAWNNAENPLYKYSFNPSRYSGKVHTSKLYVVHPEEGVRGALKDTIALSALSFNANKLRVKKEHCPDEFDVFRYFLVEGVSPLTSKPGTQYRPAGIGLYLNTVDDEGVEVTPTPAPTQPTTP
;
A
#
# COMPACT_ATOMS: atom_id res chain seq x y z
N MET A 1 25.29 -1.82 2.81
CA MET A 1 23.89 -1.37 2.61
C MET A 1 23.30 -2.26 1.53
N PRO A 2 22.41 -3.22 1.84
CA PRO A 2 21.97 -4.15 0.82
C PRO A 2 20.74 -3.61 0.10
N PHE A 3 20.94 -3.20 -1.15
CA PHE A 3 19.84 -3.24 -2.12
C PHE A 3 19.27 -4.66 -2.12
N ILE A 4 17.96 -4.77 -1.92
CA ILE A 4 17.24 -6.04 -1.93
C ILE A 4 16.80 -6.34 -3.36
N ASP A 5 17.07 -7.57 -3.81
CA ASP A 5 16.48 -8.14 -5.01
C ASP A 5 16.10 -9.59 -4.69
N THR A 6 14.80 -9.86 -4.52
CA THR A 6 14.30 -11.20 -4.16
C THR A 6 14.18 -12.13 -5.37
N THR A 7 14.49 -11.66 -6.58
CA THR A 7 14.33 -12.48 -7.80
C THR A 7 15.29 -13.65 -7.94
N PRO A 8 16.58 -13.56 -7.54
CA PRO A 8 17.49 -14.70 -7.63
C PRO A 8 16.97 -15.89 -6.82
N ALA A 9 17.10 -17.10 -7.38
CA ALA A 9 16.66 -18.34 -6.71
C ALA A 9 17.39 -18.59 -5.37
N SER A 10 18.60 -18.08 -5.22
CA SER A 10 19.41 -18.18 -4.00
C SER A 10 19.00 -17.20 -2.89
N PHE A 11 18.17 -16.19 -3.18
CA PHE A 11 17.79 -15.20 -2.18
C PHE A 11 16.76 -15.80 -1.20
N THR A 12 17.04 -15.69 0.09
CA THR A 12 16.13 -16.05 1.18
C THR A 12 16.09 -14.87 2.17
N PRO A 13 14.91 -14.41 2.61
CA PRO A 13 13.58 -15.01 2.46
C PRO A 13 12.89 -14.68 1.12
N LYS A 14 12.18 -15.66 0.56
CA LYS A 14 11.24 -15.46 -0.56
C LYS A 14 9.89 -14.99 -0.04
N VAL A 15 9.23 -14.11 -0.79
CA VAL A 15 7.90 -13.62 -0.46
C VAL A 15 6.90 -14.24 -1.42
N THR A 16 5.88 -14.91 -0.89
CA THR A 16 4.78 -15.50 -1.65
C THR A 16 3.48 -14.80 -1.33
N GLU A 17 2.49 -14.92 -2.20
CA GLU A 17 1.19 -14.29 -2.02
C GLU A 17 0.45 -14.84 -0.77
N GLN A 18 0.50 -16.15 -0.53
CA GLN A 18 -0.10 -16.76 0.66
C GLN A 18 0.49 -16.21 1.96
N ASP A 19 1.81 -16.06 2.06
CA ASP A 19 2.48 -15.73 3.32
C ASP A 19 3.11 -14.32 3.30
N ILE A 20 2.53 -13.40 2.53
CA ILE A 20 3.13 -12.11 2.26
C ILE A 20 3.45 -11.29 3.51
N GLN A 21 2.56 -11.24 4.51
CA GLN A 21 2.76 -10.49 5.76
C GLN A 21 3.91 -11.07 6.61
N PRO A 22 3.91 -12.36 6.99
CA PRO A 22 5.04 -12.91 7.74
C PRO A 22 6.36 -12.87 6.96
N ARG A 23 6.35 -13.16 5.64
CA ARG A 23 7.58 -13.11 4.81
C ARG A 23 8.10 -11.70 4.61
N LEU A 24 7.23 -10.70 4.52
CA LEU A 24 7.64 -9.29 4.56
C LEU A 24 8.30 -8.97 5.92
N GLY A 25 7.76 -9.47 7.02
CA GLY A 25 8.38 -9.33 8.34
C GLY A 25 9.79 -9.94 8.41
N GLU A 26 9.98 -11.15 7.86
CA GLU A 26 11.30 -11.79 7.75
C GLU A 26 12.27 -10.94 6.90
N LEU A 27 11.80 -10.39 5.78
CA LEU A 27 12.60 -9.51 4.93
C LEU A 27 13.02 -8.23 5.67
N LEU A 28 12.09 -7.59 6.37
CA LEU A 28 12.35 -6.37 7.15
C LEU A 28 13.31 -6.64 8.32
N ALA A 29 13.20 -7.81 8.96
CA ALA A 29 14.08 -8.22 10.05
C ALA A 29 15.55 -8.32 9.64
N THR A 30 15.85 -8.52 8.35
CA THR A 30 17.24 -8.51 7.84
C THR A 30 17.95 -7.16 8.06
N GLN A 31 17.20 -6.07 8.28
CA GLN A 31 17.73 -4.74 8.61
C GLN A 31 17.30 -4.25 10.00
N GLY A 32 16.95 -5.17 10.91
CA GLY A 32 16.67 -4.85 12.32
C GLY A 32 15.27 -4.31 12.60
N TRP A 33 14.32 -4.47 11.68
CA TRP A 33 12.92 -4.16 11.94
C TRP A 33 12.26 -5.28 12.74
N GLU A 34 11.22 -4.95 13.49
CA GLU A 34 10.53 -5.88 14.39
C GLU A 34 9.04 -5.94 14.07
N THR A 35 8.45 -7.14 14.07
CA THR A 35 7.00 -7.31 14.14
C THR A 35 6.56 -7.05 15.58
N VAL A 36 5.91 -5.92 15.83
CA VAL A 36 5.55 -5.46 17.18
C VAL A 36 4.10 -5.76 17.55
N ALA A 37 3.23 -6.04 16.58
CA ALA A 37 1.91 -6.57 16.83
C ALA A 37 1.38 -7.38 15.65
N ASN A 38 0.59 -8.41 15.94
CA ASN A 38 -0.18 -9.15 14.94
C ASN A 38 -1.42 -9.75 15.60
N PHE A 39 -2.57 -9.62 14.92
CA PHE A 39 -3.88 -10.09 15.39
C PHE A 39 -4.87 -10.13 14.23
N LYS A 40 -6.01 -10.81 14.40
CA LYS A 40 -7.13 -10.69 13.47
C LYS A 40 -8.25 -9.86 14.06
N LYS A 41 -8.94 -9.13 13.21
CA LYS A 41 -10.15 -8.40 13.56
C LYS A 41 -11.32 -8.98 12.77
N VAL A 42 -12.38 -9.36 13.48
CA VAL A 42 -13.62 -9.90 12.93
C VAL A 42 -14.71 -8.86 13.10
N VAL A 43 -15.37 -8.50 12.01
CA VAL A 43 -16.47 -7.53 11.97
C VAL A 43 -17.66 -8.11 11.23
N PHE A 44 -18.85 -7.89 11.76
CA PHE A 44 -20.11 -8.32 11.16
C PHE A 44 -21.22 -7.32 11.51
N ASP A 45 -22.35 -7.43 10.82
CA ASP A 45 -23.50 -6.57 11.05
C ASP A 45 -24.09 -6.79 12.46
N ALA A 46 -24.03 -5.75 13.30
CA ALA A 46 -24.55 -5.75 14.67
C ALA A 46 -26.09 -5.81 14.72
N SER A 47 -26.80 -5.60 13.61
CA SER A 47 -28.26 -5.60 13.56
C SER A 47 -28.85 -6.90 14.12
N ILE A 48 -28.19 -8.04 13.87
CA ILE A 48 -28.62 -9.37 14.33
C ILE A 48 -28.56 -9.55 15.84
N MET A 49 -27.75 -8.74 16.54
CA MET A 49 -27.61 -8.78 17.99
C MET A 49 -28.64 -7.91 18.71
N ARG A 50 -29.46 -7.15 17.97
CA ARG A 50 -30.49 -6.30 18.58
C ARG A 50 -31.65 -7.17 19.05
N SER A 51 -32.10 -6.95 20.29
CA SER A 51 -33.22 -7.68 20.94
C SER A 51 -34.52 -7.77 20.11
N GLY A 52 -34.76 -6.79 19.22
CA GLY A 52 -35.93 -6.73 18.33
C GLY A 52 -35.70 -7.27 16.92
N TYR A 53 -34.51 -7.77 16.59
CA TYR A 53 -34.18 -8.24 15.24
C TYR A 53 -35.11 -9.39 14.80
N SER A 54 -35.63 -9.34 13.57
CA SER A 54 -36.58 -10.33 13.04
C SER A 54 -36.18 -10.82 11.64
N GLY A 55 -34.88 -10.97 11.39
CA GLY A 55 -34.39 -11.46 10.11
C GLY A 55 -34.74 -12.95 9.89
N PRO A 56 -35.34 -13.31 8.75
CA PRO A 56 -35.59 -14.71 8.41
C PRO A 56 -34.28 -15.48 8.18
N ASP A 57 -34.35 -16.82 8.24
CA ASP A 57 -33.21 -17.71 7.98
C ASP A 57 -32.59 -17.52 6.58
N THR A 58 -33.33 -16.94 5.65
CA THR A 58 -32.89 -16.66 4.28
C THR A 58 -31.99 -15.43 4.14
N VAL A 59 -31.83 -14.63 5.21
CA VAL A 59 -30.95 -13.44 5.17
C VAL A 59 -29.49 -13.87 5.18
N ASP A 60 -28.69 -13.22 4.34
CA ASP A 60 -27.23 -13.31 4.41
C ASP A 60 -26.67 -12.17 5.25
N ILE A 61 -25.68 -12.49 6.09
CA ILE A 61 -24.92 -11.51 6.86
C ILE A 61 -23.54 -11.36 6.26
N SER A 62 -23.11 -10.12 6.06
CA SER A 62 -21.76 -9.84 5.60
C SER A 62 -20.77 -9.94 6.76
N ILE A 63 -19.70 -10.70 6.55
CA ILE A 63 -18.63 -10.92 7.52
C ILE A 63 -17.32 -10.46 6.88
N TYR A 64 -16.58 -9.68 7.67
CA TYR A 64 -15.29 -9.13 7.31
C TYR A 64 -14.27 -9.60 8.34
N VAL A 65 -13.16 -10.16 7.86
CA VAL A 65 -12.02 -10.50 8.72
C VAL A 65 -10.77 -9.89 8.13
N ALA A 66 -10.00 -9.16 8.93
CA ALA A 66 -8.71 -8.64 8.54
C ALA A 66 -7.61 -9.21 9.44
N GLU A 67 -6.51 -9.63 8.84
CA GLU A 67 -5.29 -10.04 9.53
C GLU A 67 -4.31 -8.88 9.51
N HIS A 68 -3.94 -8.36 10.69
CA HIS A 68 -3.08 -7.20 10.84
C HIS A 68 -1.68 -7.61 11.28
N PHE A 69 -0.67 -7.01 10.67
CA PHE A 69 0.73 -7.04 11.10
C PHE A 69 1.22 -5.60 11.23
N ILE A 70 1.91 -5.27 12.33
CA ILE A 70 2.51 -3.96 12.56
C ILE A 70 4.02 -4.14 12.71
N TYR A 71 4.77 -3.42 11.89
CA TYR A 71 6.23 -3.43 11.88
C TYR A 71 6.77 -2.13 12.46
N LYS A 72 7.85 -2.22 13.23
CA LYS A 72 8.58 -1.09 13.79
C LYS A 72 9.99 -1.07 13.22
N ASN A 73 10.43 0.10 12.75
CA ASN A 73 11.80 0.32 12.31
C ASN A 73 12.75 0.58 13.50
N THR A 74 14.05 0.70 13.25
CA THR A 74 15.04 0.93 14.32
C THR A 74 14.92 2.31 14.98
N ALA A 75 14.27 3.26 14.29
CA ALA A 75 13.94 4.60 14.82
C ALA A 75 12.62 4.64 15.62
N GLY A 76 11.95 3.49 15.83
CA GLY A 76 10.72 3.41 16.60
C GLY A 76 9.45 3.85 15.87
N LYS A 77 9.51 4.13 14.56
CA LYS A 77 8.33 4.45 13.73
C LYS A 77 7.69 3.18 13.20
N MET A 78 6.36 3.19 13.08
CA MET A 78 5.59 2.00 12.77
C MET A 78 4.67 2.20 11.57
N PHE A 79 4.53 1.12 10.80
CA PHE A 79 3.46 0.99 9.82
C PHE A 79 2.81 -0.39 9.96
N GLY A 80 1.52 -0.45 9.68
CA GLY A 80 0.74 -1.68 9.64
C GLY A 80 0.41 -2.10 8.21
N VAL A 81 0.27 -3.41 8.04
CA VAL A 81 -0.18 -4.08 6.82
C VAL A 81 -1.30 -5.02 7.20
N ALA A 82 -2.44 -4.91 6.54
CA ALA A 82 -3.56 -5.82 6.70
C ALA A 82 -3.94 -6.53 5.40
N VAL A 83 -4.39 -7.77 5.52
CA VAL A 83 -5.03 -8.55 4.46
C VAL A 83 -6.47 -8.78 4.85
N LEU A 84 -7.39 -8.54 3.93
CA LEU A 84 -8.84 -8.64 4.16
C LEU A 84 -9.39 -9.93 3.56
N GLY A 85 -10.43 -10.48 4.18
CA GLY A 85 -11.28 -11.52 3.63
C GLY A 85 -12.74 -11.19 3.93
N THR A 86 -13.61 -11.41 2.95
CA THR A 86 -15.01 -11.01 3.02
C THR A 86 -15.91 -12.08 2.42
N TRP A 87 -17.02 -12.38 3.07
CA TRP A 87 -18.03 -13.28 2.53
C TRP A 87 -19.40 -12.95 3.12
N ASN A 88 -20.43 -13.46 2.46
CA ASN A 88 -21.79 -13.43 2.96
C ASN A 88 -22.14 -14.82 3.49
N GLN A 89 -22.64 -14.87 4.72
CA GLN A 89 -23.03 -16.12 5.37
C GLN A 89 -24.54 -16.15 5.57
N ASN A 90 -25.19 -17.21 5.10
CA ASN A 90 -26.60 -17.42 5.38
C ASN A 90 -26.84 -17.59 6.89
N LEU A 91 -27.79 -16.80 7.42
CA LEU A 91 -28.08 -16.73 8.84
C LEU A 91 -28.68 -18.03 9.38
N GLY A 92 -29.58 -18.67 8.64
CA GLY A 92 -30.18 -19.96 9.03
C GLY A 92 -29.14 -21.08 9.14
N GLN A 93 -28.18 -21.13 8.22
CA GLN A 93 -27.04 -22.05 8.31
C GLN A 93 -26.19 -21.75 9.53
N LEU A 94 -25.88 -20.48 9.80
CA LEU A 94 -25.07 -20.08 10.95
C LEU A 94 -25.73 -20.43 12.29
N ARG A 95 -27.06 -20.27 12.38
CA ARG A 95 -27.88 -20.71 13.53
C ARG A 95 -27.80 -22.24 13.70
N LYS A 96 -27.97 -23.02 12.62
CA LYS A 96 -27.86 -24.50 12.64
C LYS A 96 -26.47 -24.99 13.06
N LEU A 97 -25.42 -24.25 12.72
CA LEU A 97 -24.05 -24.53 13.14
C LEU A 97 -23.75 -24.13 14.60
N ASN A 98 -24.71 -23.54 15.32
CA ASN A 98 -24.55 -22.97 16.66
C ASN A 98 -23.40 -21.94 16.73
N LYS A 99 -23.20 -21.17 15.66
CA LYS A 99 -22.17 -20.12 15.58
C LYS A 99 -22.75 -18.71 15.56
N SER A 100 -24.06 -18.55 15.40
CA SER A 100 -24.68 -17.24 15.26
C SER A 100 -24.76 -16.49 16.61
N PRO A 101 -24.25 -15.25 16.71
CA PRO A 101 -24.43 -14.39 17.87
C PRO A 101 -25.81 -13.69 17.90
N ASP A 102 -26.72 -14.10 17.02
CA ASP A 102 -28.08 -13.60 16.96
C ASP A 102 -28.85 -13.85 18.27
N SER A 103 -29.42 -12.78 18.80
CA SER A 103 -30.20 -12.79 20.04
C SER A 103 -31.42 -13.73 20.04
N LYS A 104 -31.91 -14.13 18.86
CA LYS A 104 -33.03 -15.06 18.70
C LYS A 104 -32.65 -16.50 18.35
N ALA A 105 -31.37 -16.80 18.21
CA ALA A 105 -30.94 -18.18 18.03
C ALA A 105 -31.37 -19.02 19.26
N PRO A 106 -31.76 -20.30 19.10
CA PRO A 106 -32.12 -21.16 20.24
C PRO A 106 -31.00 -21.28 21.28
N ALA A 107 -29.75 -21.20 20.84
CA ALA A 107 -28.55 -21.07 21.65
C ALA A 107 -27.60 -20.06 20.99
N PRO A 108 -27.71 -18.75 21.32
CA PRO A 108 -26.85 -17.72 20.76
C PRO A 108 -25.39 -18.00 21.11
N ALA A 109 -24.53 -18.02 20.10
CA ALA A 109 -23.09 -18.15 20.29
C ALA A 109 -22.53 -16.88 20.97
N THR A 110 -21.54 -17.06 21.83
CA THR A 110 -20.77 -15.92 22.33
C THR A 110 -19.96 -15.30 21.19
N LEU A 111 -19.58 -14.02 21.33
CA LEU A 111 -18.70 -13.37 20.35
C LEU A 111 -17.38 -14.11 20.17
N ALA A 112 -16.83 -14.71 21.24
CA ALA A 112 -15.61 -15.52 21.16
C ALA A 112 -15.78 -16.75 20.25
N VAL A 113 -16.89 -17.49 20.40
CA VAL A 113 -17.18 -18.68 19.57
C VAL A 113 -17.39 -18.29 18.10
N PHE A 114 -18.08 -17.18 17.85
CA PHE A 114 -18.25 -16.66 16.50
C PHE A 114 -16.91 -16.22 15.91
N SER A 115 -16.07 -15.52 16.69
CA SER A 115 -14.76 -15.04 16.24
C SER A 115 -13.83 -16.18 15.86
N GLU A 116 -13.73 -17.22 16.68
CA GLU A 116 -12.89 -18.39 16.39
C GLU A 116 -13.33 -19.08 15.10
N TRP A 117 -14.64 -19.24 14.90
CA TRP A 117 -15.17 -19.79 13.66
C TRP A 117 -14.86 -18.90 12.46
N ALA A 118 -15.10 -17.59 12.54
CA ALA A 118 -14.85 -16.65 11.46
C ALA A 118 -13.35 -16.54 11.11
N THR A 119 -12.47 -16.54 12.12
CA THR A 119 -11.01 -16.58 11.93
C THR A 119 -10.55 -17.85 11.22
N ASN A 120 -11.20 -18.99 11.44
CA ASN A 120 -10.90 -20.23 10.73
C ASN A 120 -11.41 -20.21 9.29
N GLU A 121 -12.62 -19.71 9.05
CA GLU A 121 -13.20 -19.55 7.71
C GLU A 121 -12.45 -18.53 6.86
N PHE A 122 -11.87 -17.49 7.47
CA PHE A 122 -11.05 -16.48 6.81
C PHE A 122 -9.99 -17.08 5.88
N ARG A 123 -9.43 -18.25 6.19
CA ARG A 123 -8.43 -18.93 5.33
C ARG A 123 -8.93 -19.18 3.91
N LYS A 124 -10.25 -19.37 3.71
CA LYS A 124 -10.88 -19.62 2.41
C LYS A 124 -11.20 -18.34 1.65
N TYR A 125 -11.49 -17.27 2.39
CA TYR A 125 -11.97 -15.99 1.84
C TYR A 125 -10.92 -14.89 1.86
N ARG A 126 -9.70 -15.20 2.31
CA ARG A 126 -8.56 -14.29 2.36
C ARG A 126 -8.24 -13.81 0.94
N SER A 127 -8.07 -12.50 0.79
CA SER A 127 -7.76 -11.83 -0.47
C SER A 127 -6.33 -11.28 -0.45
N PRO A 128 -5.31 -12.13 -0.63
CA PRO A 128 -3.90 -11.72 -0.53
C PRO A 128 -3.43 -10.79 -1.66
N GLN A 129 -4.17 -10.71 -2.77
CA GLN A 129 -3.89 -9.81 -3.89
C GLN A 129 -4.04 -8.32 -3.53
N THR A 130 -4.68 -7.98 -2.40
CA THR A 130 -4.86 -6.60 -1.94
C THR A 130 -4.38 -6.44 -0.50
N LEU A 131 -3.43 -5.53 -0.31
CA LEU A 131 -2.90 -5.13 0.98
C LEU A 131 -3.47 -3.80 1.43
N TYR A 132 -3.55 -3.59 2.74
CA TYR A 132 -3.99 -2.34 3.34
C TYR A 132 -2.89 -1.80 4.25
N PHE A 133 -2.34 -0.64 3.88
CA PHE A 133 -1.21 -0.02 4.56
C PHE A 133 -1.65 1.19 5.37
N TYR A 134 -1.06 1.39 6.56
CA TYR A 134 -1.33 2.56 7.41
C TYR A 134 -0.15 2.83 8.35
N MET A 135 0.03 4.07 8.78
CA MET A 135 0.96 4.43 9.84
C MET A 135 0.30 4.27 11.22
N VAL A 136 1.13 4.01 12.24
CA VAL A 136 0.72 3.95 13.64
C VAL A 136 1.75 4.70 14.48
N GLU A 137 1.31 5.60 15.36
CA GLU A 137 2.25 6.34 16.23
C GLU A 137 2.46 5.64 17.57
N ASN A 138 1.44 4.92 18.05
CA ASN A 138 1.47 4.24 19.34
C ASN A 138 0.71 2.91 19.25
N LEU A 139 1.24 1.85 19.87
CA LEU A 139 0.55 0.56 19.93
C LEU A 139 -0.58 0.54 20.95
N ALA A 140 -0.44 1.32 22.04
CA ALA A 140 -1.39 1.38 23.14
C ALA A 140 -1.94 0.00 23.54
N GLY A 141 -1.02 -0.90 23.92
CA GLY A 141 -1.32 -2.25 24.40
C GLY A 141 -1.39 -3.36 23.34
N LEU A 142 -1.37 -3.04 22.04
CA LEU A 142 -1.17 -4.07 21.01
C LEU A 142 0.21 -4.71 21.16
N MET A 143 0.28 -6.03 20.99
CA MET A 143 1.50 -6.82 21.16
C MET A 143 1.55 -7.96 20.13
N PRO A 144 2.69 -8.66 19.97
CA PRO A 144 2.76 -9.83 19.10
C PRO A 144 1.79 -10.91 19.56
N ASN A 145 1.11 -11.55 18.62
CA ASN A 145 0.05 -12.55 18.84
C ASN A 145 -1.06 -12.05 19.78
N TYR A 146 -1.45 -10.78 19.63
CA TYR A 146 -2.55 -10.20 20.38
C TYR A 146 -3.85 -10.94 20.07
N SER A 147 -4.74 -11.03 21.06
CA SER A 147 -6.02 -11.72 20.93
C SER A 147 -6.86 -11.13 19.81
N ASP A 148 -7.51 -12.00 19.05
CA ASP A 148 -8.44 -11.57 17.99
C ASP A 148 -9.52 -10.64 18.54
N VAL A 149 -9.81 -9.59 17.78
CA VAL A 149 -10.77 -8.55 18.15
C VAL A 149 -12.07 -8.78 17.41
N THR A 150 -13.17 -8.98 18.13
CA THR A 150 -14.51 -9.12 17.53
C THR A 150 -15.31 -7.85 17.74
N LEU A 151 -15.67 -7.18 16.65
CA LEU A 151 -16.40 -5.91 16.67
C LEU A 151 -17.70 -6.03 15.86
N PRO A 152 -18.87 -6.19 16.49
CA PRO A 152 -20.13 -6.01 15.80
C PRO A 152 -20.30 -4.52 15.43
N TRP A 153 -20.72 -4.22 14.20
CA TRP A 153 -20.88 -2.84 13.73
C TRP A 153 -22.24 -2.59 13.07
N VAL A 154 -22.89 -1.46 13.38
CA VAL A 154 -24.31 -1.20 13.03
C VAL A 154 -24.53 -0.75 11.58
N ASN A 155 -23.50 -0.27 10.88
CA ASN A 155 -23.61 0.19 9.50
C ASN A 155 -22.92 -0.80 8.56
N SER A 156 -23.69 -1.53 7.75
CA SER A 156 -23.17 -2.50 6.79
C SER A 156 -22.24 -1.88 5.74
N GLY A 157 -22.42 -0.59 5.41
CA GLY A 157 -21.53 0.14 4.50
C GLY A 157 -20.14 0.43 5.07
N ASP A 158 -19.99 0.39 6.39
CA ASP A 158 -18.74 0.71 7.09
C ASP A 158 -17.95 -0.55 7.51
N LEU A 159 -18.41 -1.77 7.23
CA LEU A 159 -17.76 -2.99 7.75
C LEU A 159 -16.30 -3.12 7.31
N LYS A 160 -15.98 -2.77 6.05
CA LYS A 160 -14.59 -2.71 5.54
C LYS A 160 -13.75 -1.68 6.31
N ARG A 161 -14.33 -0.54 6.64
CA ARG A 161 -13.65 0.50 7.42
C ARG A 161 -13.43 0.03 8.86
N ALA A 162 -14.45 -0.56 9.46
CA ALA A 162 -14.45 -1.05 10.83
C ALA A 162 -13.46 -2.19 11.06
N VAL A 163 -13.30 -3.09 10.09
CA VAL A 163 -12.36 -4.22 10.21
C VAL A 163 -10.91 -3.79 10.04
N LEU A 164 -10.64 -2.74 9.25
CA LEU A 164 -9.29 -2.22 9.02
C LEU A 164 -8.86 -1.18 10.08
N ASP A 165 -9.81 -0.59 10.80
CA ASP A 165 -9.56 0.30 11.93
C ASP A 165 -9.00 -0.49 13.11
N ILE A 166 -7.87 -0.09 13.66
CA ILE A 166 -7.27 -0.73 14.84
C ILE A 166 -7.65 -0.02 16.14
N GLU A 167 -8.37 1.10 16.11
CA GLU A 167 -8.64 1.91 17.31
C GLU A 167 -9.89 1.45 18.05
N VAL A 168 -10.97 1.12 17.33
CA VAL A 168 -12.21 0.63 17.94
C VAL A 168 -12.13 -0.86 18.19
N GLU A 169 -12.21 -1.30 19.45
CA GLU A 169 -12.09 -2.71 19.83
C GLU A 169 -13.41 -3.36 20.21
N ALA A 170 -14.35 -2.60 20.78
CA ALA A 170 -15.63 -3.14 21.19
C ALA A 170 -16.77 -2.13 21.00
N ALA A 171 -17.89 -2.64 20.51
CA ALA A 171 -19.15 -1.91 20.39
C ALA A 171 -20.31 -2.89 20.54
N GLY A 172 -21.52 -2.36 20.74
CA GLY A 172 -22.72 -3.19 20.83
C GLY A 172 -23.97 -2.39 21.16
N TRP A 173 -25.10 -3.09 21.18
CA TRP A 173 -26.39 -2.51 21.58
C TRP A 173 -26.48 -2.46 23.11
N VAL A 174 -26.69 -1.26 23.65
CA VAL A 174 -26.91 -1.04 25.08
C VAL A 174 -28.36 -0.62 25.30
N ALA A 175 -29.05 -1.29 26.22
CA ALA A 175 -30.38 -0.90 26.64
C ALA A 175 -30.30 0.34 27.53
N THR A 176 -30.93 1.44 27.10
CA THR A 176 -31.08 2.67 27.87
C THR A 176 -32.58 2.94 28.03
N GLY A 177 -33.14 2.53 29.17
CA GLY A 177 -34.58 2.56 29.41
C GLY A 177 -35.35 1.66 28.44
N SER A 178 -36.31 2.21 27.70
CA SER A 178 -37.09 1.50 26.66
C SER A 178 -36.44 1.57 25.27
N THR A 179 -35.31 2.26 25.12
CA THR A 179 -34.60 2.44 23.84
C THR A 179 -33.28 1.65 23.81
N PHE A 180 -32.91 1.15 22.64
CA PHE A 180 -31.62 0.49 22.40
C PHE A 180 -30.72 1.42 21.60
N THR A 181 -29.57 1.76 22.16
CA THR A 181 -28.59 2.66 21.52
C THR A 181 -27.32 1.87 21.23
N PHE A 182 -26.87 1.91 19.98
CA PHE A 182 -25.59 1.33 19.60
C PHE A 182 -24.47 2.21 20.15
N THR A 183 -23.56 1.62 20.94
CA THR A 183 -22.54 2.34 21.69
C THR A 183 -21.18 1.69 21.48
N VAL A 184 -20.15 2.50 21.24
CA VAL A 184 -18.76 2.07 21.27
C VAL A 184 -18.32 1.97 22.73
N SER A 185 -18.02 0.76 23.19
CA SER A 185 -17.67 0.48 24.59
C SER A 185 -16.17 0.51 24.85
N LYS A 186 -15.34 0.27 23.83
CA LYS A 186 -13.88 0.35 23.92
C LYS A 186 -13.28 0.89 22.62
N ALA A 187 -12.58 2.01 22.72
CA ALA A 187 -11.79 2.58 21.63
C ALA A 187 -10.51 3.20 22.18
N GLU A 188 -9.40 2.97 21.48
CA GLU A 188 -8.07 3.44 21.85
C GLU A 188 -7.55 4.46 20.84
N GLY A 189 -8.03 5.70 20.97
CA GLY A 189 -7.68 6.80 20.06
C GLY A 189 -6.22 7.26 20.18
N SER A 190 -5.50 6.85 21.23
CA SER A 190 -4.08 7.18 21.39
C SER A 190 -3.18 6.43 20.40
N ARG A 191 -3.68 5.38 19.73
CA ARG A 191 -2.96 4.66 18.67
C ARG A 191 -2.58 5.55 17.50
N MET A 192 -3.38 6.58 17.25
CA MET A 192 -3.20 7.54 16.17
C MET A 192 -3.02 6.84 14.81
N GLN A 193 -3.90 5.90 14.48
CA GLN A 193 -3.90 5.30 13.14
C GLN A 193 -4.12 6.37 12.06
N SER A 194 -3.33 6.30 11.00
CA SER A 194 -3.49 7.14 9.81
C SER A 194 -4.69 6.70 8.94
N PRO A 195 -5.05 7.46 7.89
CA PRO A 195 -5.83 6.90 6.79
C PRO A 195 -5.18 5.62 6.23
N ILE A 196 -5.99 4.77 5.63
CA ILE A 196 -5.61 3.42 5.21
C ILE A 196 -5.54 3.39 3.68
N MET A 197 -4.38 3.01 3.17
CA MET A 197 -4.06 2.97 1.75
C MET A 197 -4.33 1.56 1.22
N GLN A 198 -5.11 1.45 0.14
CA GLN A 198 -5.38 0.16 -0.49
C GLN A 198 -4.36 -0.07 -1.62
N ALA A 199 -3.54 -1.12 -1.48
CA ALA A 199 -2.55 -1.52 -2.46
C ALA A 199 -2.94 -2.86 -3.10
N GLY A 200 -3.59 -2.82 -4.25
CA GLY A 200 -3.84 -4.01 -5.06
C GLY A 200 -2.60 -4.39 -5.86
N LEU A 201 -2.01 -5.55 -5.54
CA LEU A 201 -0.84 -6.11 -6.23
C LEU A 201 -1.21 -6.59 -7.64
N ARG A 202 -2.41 -7.16 -7.76
CA ARG A 202 -3.07 -7.56 -9.02
C ARG A 202 -4.58 -7.45 -8.87
N THR A 203 -5.31 -7.40 -9.97
CA THR A 203 -6.77 -7.37 -9.92
C THR A 203 -7.35 -8.70 -9.43
N ASN A 204 -8.33 -8.63 -8.53
CA ASN A 204 -9.10 -9.80 -8.08
C ASN A 204 -10.11 -10.29 -9.13
N LEU A 205 -10.36 -9.51 -10.19
CA LEU A 205 -11.28 -9.89 -11.27
C LEU A 205 -10.79 -11.10 -12.07
N LEU A 206 -9.50 -11.43 -11.99
CA LEU A 206 -8.90 -12.61 -12.64
C LEU A 206 -9.33 -13.94 -11.98
N GLU A 207 -9.79 -13.88 -10.73
CA GLU A 207 -10.20 -15.05 -9.93
C GLU A 207 -11.72 -15.14 -9.73
N ASN A 208 -12.43 -14.05 -10.02
CA ASN A 208 -13.88 -13.94 -9.82
C ASN A 208 -14.68 -14.20 -11.10
N TYR A 209 -14.16 -14.99 -12.03
CA TYR A 209 -14.89 -15.36 -13.24
C TYR A 209 -15.81 -16.56 -12.94
N HIS A 210 -17.13 -16.32 -12.89
CA HIS A 210 -18.10 -17.40 -12.76
C HIS A 210 -18.35 -18.03 -14.13
N ASP A 211 -18.23 -19.36 -14.23
CA ASP A 211 -18.67 -20.10 -15.41
C ASP A 211 -20.03 -20.74 -15.14
N ASP A 212 -21.05 -20.20 -15.80
CA ASP A 212 -22.43 -20.64 -15.68
C ASP A 212 -22.65 -22.09 -16.18
N SER A 213 -21.77 -22.61 -17.04
CA SER A 213 -21.88 -23.97 -17.57
C SER A 213 -21.51 -25.05 -16.55
N ILE A 214 -20.64 -24.72 -15.59
CA ILE A 214 -20.21 -25.62 -14.50
C ILE A 214 -20.59 -25.11 -13.11
N ASN A 215 -21.27 -23.96 -13.02
CA ASN A 215 -21.71 -23.31 -11.79
C ASN A 215 -20.57 -23.19 -10.75
N TYR A 216 -19.40 -22.75 -11.23
CA TYR A 216 -18.20 -22.66 -10.42
C TYR A 216 -17.36 -21.44 -10.80
N ALA A 217 -16.61 -20.89 -9.82
CA ALA A 217 -15.64 -19.84 -10.08
C ALA A 217 -14.41 -20.46 -10.76
N ILE A 218 -14.17 -20.08 -12.02
CA ILE A 218 -13.00 -20.51 -12.77
C ILE A 218 -11.86 -19.54 -12.52
N GLN A 219 -10.72 -20.12 -12.18
CA GLN A 219 -9.46 -19.41 -12.20
C GLN A 219 -8.88 -19.48 -13.61
N ASN A 220 -8.89 -18.36 -14.34
CA ASN A 220 -8.41 -18.31 -15.73
C ASN A 220 -6.88 -18.21 -15.85
N THR A 221 -6.16 -18.27 -14.73
CA THR A 221 -4.75 -17.88 -14.63
C THR A 221 -4.00 -18.87 -13.77
N ASN A 222 -2.74 -19.13 -14.10
CA ASN A 222 -1.87 -20.07 -13.37
C ASN A 222 -1.28 -19.47 -12.07
N TRP A 223 -1.95 -18.52 -11.42
CA TRP A 223 -1.55 -18.03 -10.10
C TRP A 223 -2.01 -19.01 -9.03
N TRP A 224 -1.10 -19.39 -8.17
CA TRP A 224 -1.38 -20.27 -7.06
C TRP A 224 -1.00 -19.56 -5.76
N ALA A 225 -1.46 -20.09 -4.62
CA ALA A 225 -1.18 -19.50 -3.32
C ALA A 225 0.34 -19.32 -3.06
N ASP A 226 1.17 -20.18 -3.63
CA ASP A 226 2.63 -20.15 -3.56
C ASP A 226 3.31 -19.24 -4.61
N SER A 227 2.56 -18.48 -5.40
CA SER A 227 3.13 -17.56 -6.38
C SER A 227 4.07 -16.54 -5.74
N GLU A 228 5.29 -16.45 -6.28
CA GLU A 228 6.33 -15.55 -5.79
C GLU A 228 6.01 -14.09 -6.15
N ILE A 229 6.34 -13.21 -5.21
CA ILE A 229 6.26 -11.76 -5.38
C ILE A 229 7.69 -11.22 -5.45
N SER A 230 8.00 -10.57 -6.56
CA SER A 230 9.27 -9.87 -6.73
C SER A 230 9.25 -8.59 -5.92
N ILE A 231 10.24 -8.44 -5.05
CA ILE A 231 10.51 -7.22 -4.31
C ILE A 231 11.94 -6.79 -4.64
N LYS A 232 12.06 -5.57 -5.16
CA LYS A 232 13.34 -4.94 -5.47
C LYS A 232 13.39 -3.56 -4.85
N GLY A 233 14.53 -3.15 -4.31
CA GLY A 233 14.70 -1.78 -3.86
C GLY A 233 15.59 -1.66 -2.65
N HIS A 234 15.39 -0.57 -1.93
CA HIS A 234 16.22 -0.18 -0.81
C HIS A 234 15.54 -0.59 0.50
N LEU A 235 16.31 -1.18 1.42
CA LEU A 235 15.92 -1.40 2.81
C LEU A 235 17.07 -1.02 3.73
N ASN A 236 16.81 -0.08 4.64
CA ASN A 236 17.69 0.32 5.73
C ASN A 236 16.94 0.19 7.05
N GLY A 237 17.64 0.39 8.18
CA GLY A 237 17.01 0.31 9.50
C GLY A 237 15.90 1.34 9.75
N ASP A 238 15.91 2.49 9.05
CA ASP A 238 14.98 3.60 9.22
C ASP A 238 13.99 3.80 8.06
N SER A 239 14.32 3.34 6.86
CA SER A 239 13.53 3.56 5.64
C SER A 239 13.52 2.36 4.70
N LEU A 240 12.42 2.24 3.96
CA LEU A 240 12.27 1.30 2.85
C LEU A 240 11.71 2.01 1.61
N PHE A 241 12.17 1.58 0.45
CA PHE A 241 11.54 1.85 -0.84
C PHE A 241 11.59 0.56 -1.66
N PHE A 242 10.43 -0.09 -1.78
CA PHE A 242 10.25 -1.30 -2.58
C PHE A 242 9.50 -1.04 -3.88
N ILE A 243 9.88 -1.81 -4.88
CA ILE A 243 9.22 -2.02 -6.15
C ILE A 243 8.70 -3.45 -6.11
N ILE A 244 7.38 -3.58 -6.05
CA ILE A 244 6.69 -4.85 -5.84
C ILE A 244 5.98 -5.22 -7.14
N GLN A 245 6.14 -6.47 -7.55
CA GLN A 245 5.47 -7.04 -8.72
C GLN A 245 5.15 -8.52 -8.45
N CYS A 246 3.88 -8.89 -8.56
CA CYS A 246 3.50 -10.31 -8.66
C CYS A 246 4.00 -10.89 -9.98
N ASP A 247 4.17 -12.21 -10.05
CA ASP A 247 4.43 -12.90 -11.33
C ASP A 247 3.47 -12.37 -12.39
N ASN A 248 3.96 -11.91 -13.54
CA ASN A 248 3.17 -11.28 -14.60
C ASN A 248 2.94 -12.20 -15.82
N VAL A 249 3.48 -13.42 -15.80
CA VAL A 249 3.38 -14.38 -16.92
C VAL A 249 1.93 -14.71 -17.30
N PRO A 250 0.97 -14.89 -16.36
CA PRO A 250 -0.39 -15.28 -16.71
C PRO A 250 -1.27 -14.17 -17.31
N ALA A 251 -0.93 -12.88 -17.13
CA ALA A 251 -1.68 -11.76 -17.72
C ALA A 251 -0.72 -10.63 -18.14
N PRO A 252 0.05 -10.83 -19.22
CA PRO A 252 1.07 -9.85 -19.63
C PRO A 252 0.48 -8.55 -20.18
N GLU A 253 -0.79 -8.58 -20.61
CA GLU A 253 -1.48 -7.46 -21.27
C GLU A 253 -2.57 -6.84 -20.36
N GLY A 254 -2.70 -5.50 -20.40
CA GLY A 254 -3.80 -4.77 -19.74
C GLY A 254 -3.53 -4.23 -18.33
N ASN A 255 -2.27 -4.25 -17.86
CA ASN A 255 -1.86 -3.73 -16.54
C ASN A 255 -2.65 -4.31 -15.36
N LEU A 256 -3.10 -5.56 -15.52
CA LEU A 256 -3.84 -6.31 -14.50
C LEU A 256 -2.93 -6.72 -13.32
N VAL A 257 -1.62 -6.68 -13.55
CA VAL A 257 -0.54 -7.01 -12.61
C VAL A 257 0.56 -5.95 -12.72
N PRO A 258 0.30 -4.73 -12.22
CA PRO A 258 1.24 -3.62 -12.35
C PRO A 258 2.48 -3.79 -11.47
N ILE A 259 3.53 -3.08 -11.83
CA ILE A 259 4.62 -2.76 -10.90
C ILE A 259 4.17 -1.61 -9.99
N ILE A 260 4.18 -1.83 -8.67
CA ILE A 260 3.77 -0.83 -7.68
C ILE A 260 4.92 -0.43 -6.74
N PRO A 261 4.99 0.84 -6.29
CA PRO A 261 5.91 1.26 -5.26
C PRO A 261 5.34 1.01 -3.86
N LEU A 262 6.22 0.87 -2.88
CA LEU A 262 5.93 1.01 -1.46
C LEU A 262 7.07 1.78 -0.83
N TYR A 263 6.78 2.95 -0.27
CA TYR A 263 7.74 3.75 0.48
C TYR A 263 7.26 3.94 1.90
N PHE A 264 8.16 3.76 2.86
CA PHE A 264 7.97 4.20 4.24
C PHE A 264 9.33 4.58 4.82
N GLY A 265 9.51 5.84 5.23
CA GLY A 265 10.80 6.28 5.71
C GLY A 265 10.87 7.76 6.06
N LYS A 266 12.01 8.14 6.62
CA LYS A 266 12.34 9.52 6.95
C LYS A 266 12.64 10.31 5.67
N LEU A 267 12.15 11.54 5.61
CA LEU A 267 12.50 12.49 4.57
C LEU A 267 13.86 13.15 4.85
N ASP A 268 14.63 13.40 3.78
CA ASP A 268 15.77 14.31 3.81
C ASP A 268 15.22 15.73 3.97
N ALA A 269 15.04 16.14 5.22
CA ALA A 269 14.42 17.41 5.55
C ALA A 269 15.27 18.61 5.07
N ILE A 270 14.58 19.68 4.67
CA ILE A 270 15.23 20.96 4.36
C ILE A 270 15.58 21.71 5.65
N GLU A 271 14.73 21.59 6.67
CA GLU A 271 14.92 22.23 7.96
C GLU A 271 15.60 21.26 8.93
N GLU A 272 16.65 21.73 9.60
CA GLU A 272 17.38 20.94 10.60
C GLU A 272 16.47 20.58 11.77
N GLY A 273 16.53 19.33 12.23
CA GLY A 273 15.72 18.82 13.35
C GLY A 273 14.31 18.36 12.98
N ASP A 274 13.91 18.45 11.71
CA ASP A 274 12.63 17.90 11.26
C ASP A 274 12.67 16.36 11.13
N ASP A 275 11.72 15.69 11.80
CA ASP A 275 11.59 14.23 11.84
C ASP A 275 10.32 13.76 11.12
N ALA A 276 10.13 14.25 9.90
CA ALA A 276 8.99 13.89 9.07
C ALA A 276 9.17 12.51 8.43
N TYR A 277 8.22 11.62 8.69
CA TYR A 277 8.12 10.33 8.02
C TYR A 277 7.02 10.39 6.96
N ALA A 278 7.29 9.79 5.81
CA ALA A 278 6.34 9.71 4.72
C ALA A 278 6.03 8.26 4.36
N MET A 279 4.82 8.04 3.86
CA MET A 279 4.37 6.76 3.33
C MET A 279 3.52 6.97 2.09
N PHE A 280 3.71 6.11 1.11
CA PHE A 280 2.80 5.96 0.00
C PHE A 280 2.97 4.57 -0.59
N THR A 281 2.00 4.15 -1.38
CA THR A 281 2.02 2.87 -2.08
C THR A 281 1.52 3.05 -3.49
N GLY A 282 1.44 1.96 -4.25
CA GLY A 282 0.69 1.91 -5.49
C GLY A 282 -0.33 0.80 -5.48
N SER A 283 -1.20 0.84 -6.47
CA SER A 283 -2.24 -0.15 -6.66
C SER A 283 -2.53 -0.36 -8.13
N VAL A 284 -3.01 -1.53 -8.49
CA VAL A 284 -3.88 -1.68 -9.66
C VAL A 284 -5.03 -0.67 -9.54
N PRO A 285 -5.45 0.00 -10.63
CA PRO A 285 -6.59 0.91 -10.60
C PRO A 285 -7.80 0.31 -9.89
N ILE A 286 -8.31 0.99 -8.87
CA ILE A 286 -9.50 0.56 -8.14
C ILE A 286 -10.73 1.03 -8.93
N VAL A 287 -11.38 0.09 -9.62
CA VAL A 287 -12.56 0.34 -10.45
C VAL A 287 -13.83 -0.20 -9.79
N THR A 288 -14.98 0.41 -10.09
CA THR A 288 -16.28 0.00 -9.55
C THR A 288 -16.99 -1.02 -10.43
N GLN A 289 -16.56 -1.16 -11.69
CA GLN A 289 -17.13 -2.08 -12.67
C GLN A 289 -16.68 -3.52 -12.40
N THR A 290 -17.55 -4.48 -12.70
CA THR A 290 -17.29 -5.93 -12.54
C THR A 290 -17.20 -6.63 -13.90
N GLY A 291 -16.70 -7.88 -13.91
CA GLY A 291 -16.57 -8.69 -15.13
C GLY A 291 -15.68 -8.05 -16.19
N SER A 292 -15.99 -8.30 -17.47
CA SER A 292 -15.22 -7.76 -18.60
C SER A 292 -15.14 -6.24 -18.63
N ALA A 293 -16.20 -5.54 -18.20
CA ALA A 293 -16.21 -4.08 -18.13
C ALA A 293 -15.20 -3.54 -17.09
N GLY A 294 -15.01 -4.25 -15.97
CA GLY A 294 -13.98 -3.94 -14.98
C GLY A 294 -12.57 -4.13 -15.53
N LEU A 295 -12.33 -5.21 -16.27
CA LEU A 295 -11.03 -5.46 -16.91
C LEU A 295 -10.69 -4.37 -17.94
N THR A 296 -11.66 -3.95 -18.77
CA THR A 296 -11.48 -2.82 -19.70
C THR A 296 -11.24 -1.51 -18.96
N ALA A 297 -12.01 -1.22 -17.91
CA ALA A 297 -11.86 0.01 -17.12
C ALA A 297 -10.49 0.11 -16.44
N ILE A 298 -9.91 -1.03 -16.02
CA ILE A 298 -8.52 -1.08 -15.59
C ILE A 298 -7.65 -0.77 -16.79
N ALA A 299 -7.71 -1.57 -17.86
CA ALA A 299 -6.83 -1.47 -19.03
C ALA A 299 -6.85 -0.10 -19.76
N GLU A 300 -7.91 0.68 -19.60
CA GLU A 300 -8.10 2.01 -20.20
C GLU A 300 -8.15 3.12 -19.13
N TYR A 301 -7.56 2.88 -17.95
CA TYR A 301 -7.58 3.84 -16.85
C TYR A 301 -6.85 5.14 -17.21
N ASP A 302 -7.58 6.25 -17.12
CA ASP A 302 -7.04 7.60 -17.29
C ASP A 302 -6.42 8.10 -15.99
N PHE A 303 -5.09 8.17 -15.97
CA PHE A 303 -4.29 8.63 -14.84
C PHE A 303 -4.24 10.17 -14.69
N ASP A 304 -4.75 10.90 -15.67
CA ASP A 304 -4.79 12.37 -15.69
C ASP A 304 -6.15 12.93 -15.25
N ASP A 305 -7.16 12.07 -15.16
CA ASP A 305 -8.50 12.41 -14.69
C ASP A 305 -8.52 12.68 -13.17
N THR A 306 -8.42 13.95 -12.81
CA THR A 306 -8.49 14.41 -11.42
C THR A 306 -9.85 14.19 -10.73
N THR A 307 -10.89 13.81 -11.47
CA THR A 307 -12.21 13.49 -10.93
C THR A 307 -12.27 12.06 -10.38
N LYS A 308 -11.42 11.16 -10.90
CA LYS A 308 -11.32 9.76 -10.47
C LYS A 308 -10.30 9.59 -9.34
N ARG A 309 -10.58 10.21 -8.20
CA ARG A 309 -9.72 10.05 -7.01
C ARG A 309 -9.86 8.65 -6.44
N GLN A 310 -8.73 8.06 -6.04
CA GLN A 310 -8.73 6.78 -5.37
C GLN A 310 -9.41 6.89 -4.00
N PRO A 311 -10.11 5.84 -3.55
CA PRO A 311 -10.88 5.86 -2.32
C PRO A 311 -9.98 6.16 -1.12
N ASN A 312 -10.51 6.94 -0.17
CA ASN A 312 -9.84 7.24 1.08
C ASN A 312 -10.54 6.50 2.22
N ILE A 313 -9.86 5.54 2.84
CA ILE A 313 -10.39 4.75 3.95
C ILE A 313 -9.90 5.37 5.25
N MET A 314 -10.82 5.85 6.08
CA MET A 314 -10.52 6.54 7.35
C MET A 314 -10.74 5.64 8.57
N PRO A 315 -10.01 5.77 9.68
CA PRO A 315 -10.39 5.14 10.95
C PRO A 315 -11.79 5.57 11.40
N LEU A 316 -12.57 4.71 12.08
CA LEU A 316 -14.01 4.94 12.34
C LEU A 316 -14.30 6.23 13.10
N MET A 317 -13.49 6.51 14.12
CA MET A 317 -13.70 7.63 15.04
C MET A 317 -13.00 8.92 14.61
N LYS A 318 -12.42 8.95 13.40
CA LYS A 318 -11.65 10.09 12.91
C LYS A 318 -12.24 10.69 11.65
N SER A 319 -12.28 12.02 11.64
CA SER A 319 -12.44 12.82 10.44
C SER A 319 -11.32 13.85 10.42
N TYR A 320 -10.52 13.84 9.35
CA TYR A 320 -9.49 14.85 9.16
C TYR A 320 -10.10 16.03 8.40
N PRO A 321 -10.08 17.25 8.96
CA PRO A 321 -10.87 18.35 8.43
C PRO A 321 -10.35 18.93 7.11
N LYS A 322 -9.06 18.76 6.78
CA LYS A 322 -8.45 19.30 5.56
C LYS A 322 -7.56 18.26 4.87
N TYR A 323 -7.95 17.89 3.65
CA TYR A 323 -7.17 17.10 2.67
C TYR A 323 -6.31 15.96 3.26
N PRO A 324 -6.94 14.96 3.88
CA PRO A 324 -6.25 13.73 4.27
C PRO A 324 -5.60 13.05 3.07
N ALA A 325 -4.38 12.54 3.26
CA ALA A 325 -3.71 11.73 2.26
C ALA A 325 -4.43 10.40 2.08
N ASN A 326 -4.52 9.94 0.83
CA ASN A 326 -4.97 8.58 0.48
C ASN A 326 -3.81 7.65 0.10
N GLY A 327 -2.57 8.16 0.04
CA GLY A 327 -1.36 7.37 -0.23
C GLY A 327 -1.21 6.81 -1.64
N LEU A 328 -2.19 7.05 -2.52
CA LEU A 328 -2.21 6.60 -3.91
C LEU A 328 -2.14 7.78 -4.88
N ASP A 329 -2.87 8.86 -4.61
CA ASP A 329 -2.81 10.10 -5.40
C ASP A 329 -1.98 11.18 -4.69
N SER A 330 -1.50 10.87 -3.49
CA SER A 330 -0.80 11.78 -2.59
C SER A 330 0.16 11.00 -1.71
N VAL A 331 1.18 11.67 -1.20
CA VAL A 331 2.09 11.16 -0.19
C VAL A 331 1.54 11.51 1.19
N MET A 332 1.45 10.51 2.07
CA MET A 332 1.05 10.71 3.45
C MET A 332 2.28 11.07 4.27
N VAL A 333 2.20 12.17 5.03
CA VAL A 333 3.25 12.56 5.99
C VAL A 333 2.70 12.47 7.41
N SER A 334 3.46 11.86 8.32
CA SER A 334 3.03 11.63 9.71
C SER A 334 2.59 12.91 10.41
N ARG A 335 3.37 13.99 10.26
CA ARG A 335 3.09 15.32 10.80
C ARG A 335 3.63 16.43 9.91
N GLY A 336 2.77 17.36 9.52
CA GLY A 336 3.13 18.57 8.78
C GLY A 336 3.80 19.64 9.65
N LYS A 337 4.33 20.69 9.02
CA LYS A 337 5.04 21.78 9.70
C LYS A 337 4.16 22.45 10.76
N LEU A 338 2.90 22.66 10.42
CA LEU A 338 1.91 23.29 11.32
C LEU A 338 1.30 22.31 12.34
N GLY A 339 1.79 21.07 12.37
CA GLY A 339 1.39 20.05 13.35
C GLY A 339 0.17 19.23 12.98
N ALA A 340 -0.46 19.48 11.83
CA ALA A 340 -1.52 18.64 11.28
C ALA A 340 -0.97 17.26 10.90
N ARG A 341 -1.75 16.20 11.09
CA ARG A 341 -1.32 14.81 10.84
C ARG A 341 -1.90 14.26 9.55
N TYR A 342 -1.13 13.40 8.88
CA TYR A 342 -1.54 12.62 7.70
C TYR A 342 -2.14 13.46 6.56
N GLN A 343 -1.64 14.69 6.40
CA GLN A 343 -2.04 15.56 5.30
C GLN A 343 -1.47 15.06 3.97
N ALA A 344 -2.18 15.39 2.88
CA ALA A 344 -1.74 15.10 1.53
C ALA A 344 -0.58 16.00 1.11
N TYR A 345 0.57 15.39 0.82
CA TYR A 345 1.70 16.02 0.14
C TYR A 345 1.80 15.48 -1.28
N TYR A 346 2.55 16.17 -2.13
CA TYR A 346 2.74 15.83 -3.53
C TYR A 346 4.22 15.76 -3.86
N LEU A 347 4.54 14.96 -4.87
CA LEU A 347 5.89 14.78 -5.36
C LEU A 347 6.22 15.84 -6.40
N SER A 348 7.38 16.45 -6.25
CA SER A 348 7.92 17.45 -7.17
C SER A 348 9.35 17.10 -7.50
N TRP A 349 9.71 17.22 -8.76
CA TRP A 349 11.05 16.93 -9.25
C TRP A 349 11.34 17.80 -10.47
N ASN A 350 12.61 17.89 -10.88
CA ASN A 350 12.99 18.81 -11.93
C ASN A 350 12.51 18.30 -13.30
N ALA A 351 11.47 18.95 -13.83
CA ALA A 351 10.91 18.68 -15.14
C ALA A 351 10.92 19.97 -15.98
N PRO A 352 11.08 19.86 -17.32
CA PRO A 352 11.09 21.02 -18.20
C PRO A 352 9.75 21.80 -18.13
N ALA A 353 9.80 23.10 -18.44
CA ALA A 353 8.66 24.00 -18.29
C ALA A 353 7.43 23.55 -19.11
N ASN A 354 6.28 23.50 -18.43
CA ASN A 354 4.99 22.96 -18.89
C ASN A 354 4.38 23.71 -20.09
N ALA A 355 4.82 23.42 -21.30
CA ALA A 355 4.10 23.80 -22.51
C ALA A 355 3.84 22.60 -23.42
N ILE A 356 3.11 21.58 -22.94
CA ILE A 356 2.61 20.50 -23.80
C ILE A 356 1.38 19.82 -23.20
N PRO A 357 0.28 19.76 -23.95
CA PRO A 357 -0.59 18.59 -23.98
C PRO A 357 -0.02 17.58 -24.99
N PRO A 358 0.28 16.35 -24.58
CA PRO A 358 -0.10 15.25 -25.44
C PRO A 358 -0.99 14.31 -24.64
N MET A 359 -2.17 14.03 -25.19
CA MET A 359 -3.01 12.93 -24.73
C MET A 359 -2.13 11.69 -24.58
N ARG A 360 -2.22 11.01 -23.44
CA ARG A 360 -1.46 9.80 -23.08
C ARG A 360 -1.81 8.58 -23.93
N THR A 361 -2.41 8.80 -25.08
CA THR A 361 -3.13 7.78 -25.81
C THR A 361 -2.20 6.93 -26.66
N SER A 362 -2.41 5.62 -26.59
CA SER A 362 -2.00 4.68 -27.65
C SER A 362 -2.41 5.17 -29.04
N GLN A 363 -1.87 4.56 -30.10
CA GLN A 363 -2.24 4.86 -31.48
C GLN A 363 -3.77 4.82 -31.73
N ASP A 364 -4.49 4.07 -30.90
CA ASP A 364 -5.94 3.90 -30.95
C ASP A 364 -6.74 4.88 -30.07
N GLY A 365 -6.09 5.74 -29.27
CA GLY A 365 -6.78 6.70 -28.41
C GLY A 365 -7.18 6.18 -27.01
N LYS A 366 -6.85 4.94 -26.64
CA LYS A 366 -7.57 4.21 -25.56
C LYS A 366 -6.74 3.72 -24.38
N ARG A 367 -5.41 3.65 -24.50
CA ARG A 367 -4.55 3.09 -23.43
C ARG A 367 -3.50 4.12 -23.01
N ASP A 368 -3.42 4.36 -21.70
CA ASP A 368 -2.59 5.43 -21.10
C ASP A 368 -1.33 4.92 -20.34
N TYR A 369 -0.97 3.65 -20.51
CA TYR A 369 0.13 3.04 -19.75
C TYR A 369 1.53 3.35 -20.29
N PRO A 370 2.55 3.48 -19.41
CA PRO A 370 3.94 3.74 -19.83
C PRO A 370 4.51 2.71 -20.81
N ARG A 371 4.15 1.42 -20.67
CA ARG A 371 4.58 0.34 -21.59
C ARG A 371 4.03 0.48 -23.01
N ALA A 372 2.94 1.22 -23.21
CA ALA A 372 2.37 1.47 -24.52
C ALA A 372 3.14 2.56 -25.32
N TRP A 373 4.17 3.17 -24.73
CA TRP A 373 4.84 4.38 -25.24
C TRP A 373 6.14 4.12 -26.05
N ASN A 374 6.14 3.15 -26.96
CA ASN A 374 7.39 2.64 -27.55
C ASN A 374 7.84 3.21 -28.91
N ASN A 375 7.40 4.39 -29.36
CA ASN A 375 7.78 4.93 -30.67
C ASN A 375 8.53 6.28 -30.60
N ALA A 376 9.60 6.41 -31.38
CA ALA A 376 10.44 7.62 -31.51
C ALA A 376 9.70 8.84 -32.09
N GLU A 377 8.48 8.65 -32.61
CA GLU A 377 7.59 9.71 -33.10
C GLU A 377 6.76 10.37 -31.98
N ASN A 378 6.92 9.93 -30.73
CA ASN A 378 6.14 10.44 -29.61
C ASN A 378 6.43 11.93 -29.35
N PRO A 379 5.39 12.80 -29.36
CA PRO A 379 5.53 14.23 -29.08
C PRO A 379 6.27 14.54 -27.77
N LEU A 380 6.19 13.66 -26.75
CA LEU A 380 6.91 13.80 -25.48
C LEU A 380 8.44 13.88 -25.63
N TYR A 381 9.02 13.30 -26.68
CA TYR A 381 10.47 13.40 -26.94
C TYR A 381 10.93 14.86 -27.11
N LYS A 382 10.05 15.77 -27.56
CA LYS A 382 10.40 17.18 -27.77
C LYS A 382 10.46 17.98 -26.47
N TYR A 383 10.09 17.38 -25.34
CA TYR A 383 9.80 18.11 -24.11
C TYR A 383 10.21 17.37 -22.85
N SER A 384 11.18 16.47 -22.95
CA SER A 384 11.82 15.78 -21.84
C SER A 384 13.32 16.10 -21.84
N PHE A 385 13.95 15.99 -20.68
CA PHE A 385 15.41 15.95 -20.61
C PHE A 385 15.90 14.62 -21.17
N ASN A 386 16.05 14.53 -22.49
CA ASN A 386 16.53 13.31 -23.12
C ASN A 386 17.99 13.02 -22.74
N PRO A 387 18.34 11.75 -22.51
CA PRO A 387 19.72 11.33 -22.42
C PRO A 387 20.53 11.81 -23.62
N SER A 388 21.68 12.43 -23.37
CA SER A 388 22.59 12.78 -24.46
C SER A 388 23.12 11.50 -25.10
N ARG A 389 22.82 11.27 -26.38
CA ARG A 389 23.36 10.12 -27.14
C ARG A 389 24.89 10.15 -27.25
N TYR A 390 25.50 11.33 -27.16
CA TYR A 390 26.95 11.51 -27.32
C TYR A 390 27.72 11.38 -26.00
N SER A 391 27.13 11.82 -24.89
CA SER A 391 27.81 11.82 -23.58
C SER A 391 27.29 10.78 -22.61
N GLY A 392 26.17 10.10 -22.92
CA GLY A 392 25.53 9.13 -22.03
C GLY A 392 25.02 9.73 -20.71
N LYS A 393 24.95 11.07 -20.62
CA LYS A 393 24.54 11.80 -19.42
C LYS A 393 23.04 12.00 -19.41
N VAL A 394 22.44 11.90 -18.22
CA VAL A 394 21.00 12.08 -17.99
C VAL A 394 20.78 13.10 -16.90
N HIS A 395 19.76 13.93 -17.05
CA HIS A 395 19.33 14.83 -16.00
C HIS A 395 18.55 14.05 -14.94
N THR A 396 19.02 14.16 -13.71
CA THR A 396 18.37 13.57 -12.54
C THR A 396 18.06 14.68 -11.54
N SER A 397 17.12 14.42 -10.65
CA SER A 397 16.80 15.34 -9.56
C SER A 397 16.39 14.57 -8.32
N LYS A 398 16.53 15.19 -7.15
CA LYS A 398 15.88 14.68 -5.94
C LYS A 398 14.37 14.73 -6.13
N LEU A 399 13.68 13.79 -5.48
CA LEU A 399 12.23 13.73 -5.48
C LEU A 399 11.71 14.42 -4.21
N TYR A 400 11.26 15.66 -4.35
CA TYR A 400 10.81 16.51 -3.25
C TYR A 400 9.37 16.21 -2.85
N VAL A 401 9.09 16.30 -1.56
CA VAL A 401 7.76 16.17 -0.96
C VAL A 401 7.27 17.57 -0.58
N VAL A 402 6.15 17.99 -1.17
CA VAL A 402 5.67 19.37 -1.16
C VAL A 402 4.21 19.44 -0.72
N HIS A 403 3.91 20.32 0.22
CA HIS A 403 2.53 20.68 0.56
C HIS A 403 2.14 21.98 -0.16
N PRO A 404 0.89 22.11 -0.67
CA PRO A 404 0.45 23.34 -1.32
C PRO A 404 0.57 24.60 -0.45
N GLU A 405 0.36 24.46 0.86
CA GLU A 405 0.38 25.59 1.80
C GLU A 405 1.70 25.70 2.60
N GLU A 406 2.43 24.59 2.80
CA GLU A 406 3.65 24.58 3.63
C GLU A 406 4.96 24.61 2.80
N GLY A 407 4.84 24.49 1.48
CA GLY A 407 5.99 24.39 0.58
C GLY A 407 6.72 23.05 0.70
N VAL A 408 8.02 23.07 0.38
CA VAL A 408 8.83 21.86 0.38
C VAL A 408 9.19 21.45 1.81
N ARG A 409 8.93 20.18 2.15
CA ARG A 409 9.26 19.60 3.46
C ARG A 409 10.64 18.96 3.45
N GLY A 410 10.93 18.20 2.41
CA GLY A 410 12.16 17.44 2.24
C GLY A 410 12.16 16.69 0.92
N ALA A 411 13.13 15.80 0.75
CA ALA A 411 13.20 14.86 -0.37
C ALA A 411 13.10 13.41 0.11
N LEU A 412 12.67 12.51 -0.77
CA LEU A 412 12.78 11.08 -0.52
C LEU A 412 14.27 10.71 -0.46
N LYS A 413 14.68 10.14 0.67
CA LYS A 413 16.04 9.66 0.90
C LYS A 413 16.41 8.55 -0.10
N ASP A 414 17.68 8.52 -0.51
CA ASP A 414 18.26 7.45 -1.36
C ASP A 414 17.51 7.20 -2.69
N THR A 415 16.81 8.23 -3.16
CA THR A 415 15.93 8.18 -4.33
C THR A 415 16.19 9.37 -5.24
N ILE A 416 16.29 9.10 -6.54
CA ILE A 416 16.35 10.12 -7.58
C ILE A 416 15.21 9.93 -8.58
N ALA A 417 14.74 11.04 -9.16
CA ALA A 417 13.79 11.06 -10.25
C ALA A 417 14.48 11.44 -11.56
N LEU A 418 14.04 10.81 -12.63
CA LEU A 418 14.46 11.11 -14.00
C LEU A 418 13.30 10.89 -14.99
N SER A 419 13.49 11.41 -16.21
CA SER A 419 12.54 11.15 -17.30
C SER A 419 12.59 9.68 -17.69
N ALA A 420 11.43 9.02 -17.69
CA ALA A 420 11.30 7.60 -17.96
C ALA A 420 11.51 7.19 -19.44
N LEU A 421 11.58 8.16 -20.35
CA LEU A 421 11.61 7.92 -21.79
C LEU A 421 13.03 7.77 -22.33
N SER A 422 13.22 6.80 -23.24
CA SER A 422 14.48 6.57 -23.99
C SER A 422 15.70 6.24 -23.14
N PHE A 423 15.50 5.74 -21.91
CA PHE A 423 16.58 5.30 -21.03
C PHE A 423 16.81 3.79 -21.18
N ASN A 424 17.90 3.41 -21.86
CA ASN A 424 18.28 2.02 -22.12
C ASN A 424 19.25 1.43 -21.09
N ALA A 425 19.55 2.15 -20.01
CA ALA A 425 20.48 1.70 -18.98
C ALA A 425 19.74 1.23 -17.73
N ASN A 426 20.22 0.16 -17.11
CA ASN A 426 19.64 -0.36 -15.85
C ASN A 426 20.21 0.32 -14.61
N LYS A 427 21.38 0.96 -14.74
CA LYS A 427 22.12 1.60 -13.65
C LYS A 427 22.55 3.00 -14.08
N LEU A 428 22.57 3.92 -13.12
CA LEU A 428 23.00 5.30 -13.31
C LEU A 428 24.01 5.68 -12.23
N ARG A 429 25.14 6.26 -12.64
CA ARG A 429 26.16 6.77 -11.72
C ARG A 429 25.92 8.27 -11.50
N VAL A 430 25.77 8.68 -10.24
CA VAL A 430 25.69 10.07 -9.81
C VAL A 430 26.97 10.40 -9.09
N LYS A 431 27.68 11.43 -9.53
CA LYS A 431 28.91 11.87 -8.87
C LYS A 431 28.58 12.40 -7.48
N LYS A 432 29.22 11.86 -6.45
CA LYS A 432 29.00 12.19 -5.04
C LYS A 432 29.92 13.33 -4.60
N GLU A 433 31.23 13.15 -4.76
CA GLU A 433 32.26 14.16 -4.47
C GLU A 433 33.25 14.32 -5.62
N HIS A 434 34.01 15.42 -5.62
CA HIS A 434 34.98 15.73 -6.68
C HIS A 434 36.39 15.18 -6.41
N CYS A 435 36.71 14.83 -5.16
CA CYS A 435 37.97 14.23 -4.72
C CYS A 435 37.78 13.56 -3.34
N PRO A 436 37.93 12.22 -3.21
CA PRO A 436 38.11 11.25 -4.29
C PRO A 436 36.89 11.18 -5.22
N ASP A 437 37.09 10.69 -6.45
CA ASP A 437 36.00 10.52 -7.43
C ASP A 437 35.11 9.32 -7.04
N GLU A 438 34.14 9.58 -6.15
CA GLU A 438 33.13 8.61 -5.74
C GLU A 438 31.81 8.82 -6.50
N PHE A 439 31.17 7.71 -6.88
CA PHE A 439 29.90 7.70 -7.59
C PHE A 439 28.87 6.82 -6.89
N ASP A 440 27.72 7.41 -6.59
CA ASP A 440 26.55 6.66 -6.13
C ASP A 440 25.85 6.03 -7.34
N VAL A 441 25.67 4.72 -7.28
CA VAL A 441 25.00 3.93 -8.31
C VAL A 441 23.54 3.79 -7.93
N PHE A 442 22.65 4.14 -8.85
CA PHE A 442 21.21 3.98 -8.72
C PHE A 442 20.71 2.97 -9.74
N ARG A 443 19.83 2.06 -9.33
CA ARG A 443 19.11 1.15 -10.23
C ARG A 443 17.79 1.77 -10.64
N TYR A 444 17.54 1.76 -11.94
CA TYR A 444 16.36 2.40 -12.53
C TYR A 444 15.13 1.48 -12.52
N PHE A 445 13.97 2.06 -12.21
CA PHE A 445 12.66 1.41 -12.24
C PHE A 445 11.60 2.32 -12.85
N LEU A 446 10.64 1.69 -13.54
CA LEU A 446 9.43 2.31 -14.06
C LEU A 446 8.22 1.73 -13.34
N VAL A 447 7.41 2.61 -12.74
CA VAL A 447 6.17 2.25 -12.04
C VAL A 447 5.01 2.30 -13.03
N GLU A 448 4.09 1.34 -12.93
CA GLU A 448 2.94 1.19 -13.84
C GLU A 448 1.60 1.33 -13.13
N GLY A 449 1.51 0.95 -11.85
CA GLY A 449 0.28 1.09 -11.07
C GLY A 449 -0.07 2.55 -10.75
N VAL A 450 -1.30 2.78 -10.29
CA VAL A 450 -1.72 4.07 -9.74
C VAL A 450 -0.91 4.34 -8.48
N SER A 451 -0.19 5.45 -8.45
CA SER A 451 0.63 5.88 -7.33
C SER A 451 0.92 7.39 -7.47
N PRO A 452 1.48 8.03 -6.42
CA PRO A 452 1.83 9.45 -6.51
C PRO A 452 2.88 9.75 -7.60
N LEU A 453 3.55 8.72 -8.14
CA LEU A 453 4.53 8.82 -9.22
C LEU A 453 3.91 8.80 -10.62
N THR A 454 2.66 8.35 -10.75
CA THR A 454 2.01 8.04 -12.04
C THR A 454 0.67 8.76 -12.27
N SER A 455 -0.06 9.13 -11.21
CA SER A 455 -1.37 9.80 -11.29
C SER A 455 -1.33 11.29 -10.91
N LYS A 456 -2.32 12.07 -11.37
CA LYS A 456 -2.63 13.40 -10.83
C LYS A 456 -3.46 13.29 -9.55
N PRO A 457 -3.30 14.21 -8.59
CA PRO A 457 -2.32 15.31 -8.52
C PRO A 457 -0.93 14.92 -7.97
N GLY A 458 -0.66 13.61 -7.77
CA GLY A 458 0.52 13.08 -7.10
C GLY A 458 1.86 13.66 -7.57
N THR A 459 2.06 13.82 -8.87
CA THR A 459 3.26 14.45 -9.45
C THR A 459 2.94 15.29 -10.67
N GLN A 460 3.72 16.36 -10.85
CA GLN A 460 3.54 17.32 -11.94
C GLN A 460 3.89 16.71 -13.31
N TYR A 461 5.04 16.04 -13.41
CA TYR A 461 5.49 15.30 -14.59
C TYR A 461 5.50 13.80 -14.28
N ARG A 462 4.81 13.03 -15.13
CA ARG A 462 4.47 11.63 -14.91
C ARG A 462 4.46 10.84 -16.23
N PRO A 463 4.86 9.55 -16.22
CA PRO A 463 5.39 8.82 -15.08
C PRO A 463 6.78 9.37 -14.69
N ALA A 464 7.01 9.48 -13.39
CA ALA A 464 8.35 9.73 -12.88
C ALA A 464 9.15 8.42 -12.94
N GLY A 465 10.23 8.41 -13.71
CA GLY A 465 11.20 7.33 -13.63
C GLY A 465 11.97 7.46 -12.31
N ILE A 466 12.16 6.36 -11.59
CA ILE A 466 12.79 6.38 -10.28
C ILE A 466 14.11 5.61 -10.31
N GLY A 467 15.15 6.19 -9.71
CA GLY A 467 16.41 5.53 -9.41
C GLY A 467 16.49 5.26 -7.92
N LEU A 468 16.71 4.02 -7.53
CA LEU A 468 16.91 3.60 -6.13
C LEU A 468 18.38 3.31 -5.91
N TYR A 469 18.94 3.85 -4.83
CA TYR A 469 20.36 3.67 -4.50
C TYR A 469 20.73 2.19 -4.35
N LEU A 470 21.82 1.79 -5.00
CA LEU A 470 22.36 0.43 -5.04
C LEU A 470 23.61 0.32 -4.16
N ASN A 471 24.66 1.07 -4.50
CA ASN A 471 25.95 1.10 -3.82
C ASN A 471 26.77 2.32 -4.28
N THR A 472 27.92 2.57 -3.63
CA THR A 472 28.90 3.57 -4.07
C THR A 472 30.09 2.87 -4.72
N VAL A 473 30.59 3.42 -5.81
CA VAL A 473 31.78 2.93 -6.52
C VAL A 473 32.79 4.06 -6.72
N ASP A 474 34.07 3.71 -6.85
CA ASP A 474 35.10 4.67 -7.28
C ASP A 474 35.07 4.90 -8.80
N ASP A 475 36.04 5.65 -9.31
CA ASP A 475 36.23 5.95 -10.73
C ASP A 475 36.48 4.69 -11.58
N GLU A 476 37.20 3.71 -11.02
CA GLU A 476 37.45 2.40 -11.62
C GLU A 476 36.21 1.48 -11.58
N GLY A 477 35.19 1.84 -10.79
CA GLY A 477 33.95 1.08 -10.65
C GLY A 477 34.01 -0.03 -9.59
N VAL A 478 35.02 0.00 -8.73
CA VAL A 478 35.17 -0.88 -7.57
C VAL A 478 34.27 -0.37 -6.44
N GLU A 479 33.59 -1.29 -5.76
CA GLU A 479 32.68 -0.93 -4.68
C GLU A 479 33.43 -0.36 -3.47
N VAL A 480 33.09 0.87 -3.11
CA VAL A 480 33.63 1.54 -1.92
C VAL A 480 32.84 1.06 -0.71
N THR A 481 33.45 0.22 0.11
CA THR A 481 32.82 -0.21 1.36
C THR A 481 32.96 0.93 2.37
N PRO A 482 31.87 1.44 2.98
CA PRO A 482 31.98 2.51 3.96
C PRO A 482 32.84 2.03 5.14
N THR A 483 33.93 2.76 5.43
CA THR A 483 34.73 2.51 6.63
C THR A 483 33.86 2.76 7.86
N PRO A 484 33.78 1.85 8.84
CA PRO A 484 33.02 2.11 10.05
C PRO A 484 33.54 3.39 10.70
N ALA A 485 32.63 4.31 11.00
CA ALA A 485 32.97 5.58 11.62
C ALA A 485 33.77 5.31 12.91
N PRO A 486 34.93 5.93 13.12
CA PRO A 486 35.69 5.76 14.34
C PRO A 486 34.81 6.20 15.52
N THR A 487 34.61 5.28 16.47
CA THR A 487 34.00 5.60 17.76
C THR A 487 34.77 6.77 18.36
N GLN A 488 34.08 7.88 18.60
CA GLN A 488 34.68 8.99 19.33
C GLN A 488 35.22 8.45 20.67
N PRO A 489 36.49 8.73 21.03
CA PRO A 489 37.00 8.33 22.32
C PRO A 489 36.19 9.07 23.38
N THR A 490 35.53 8.30 24.25
CA THR A 490 35.00 8.79 25.52
C THR A 490 36.15 9.46 26.26
N THR A 491 36.08 10.77 26.40
CA THR A 491 37.04 11.53 27.21
C THR A 491 36.84 11.12 28.68
N PRO A 492 37.94 10.96 29.44
CA PRO A 492 37.93 10.35 30.79
C PRO A 492 37.17 11.16 31.84
#